data_AF-A0A0A5GHC9-F1
#
_entry.id   AF-A0A0A5GHC9-F1
#
_cell.length_a   1.000
_cell.length_b   1.000
_cell.length_c   1.000
_cell.angle_alpha   90.00
_cell.angle_beta   90.00
_cell.angle_gamma   90.00
#
_symmetry.space_group_name_H-M   'P 1'
#
loop_
_entity.id
_entity.type
_entity.pdbx_description
1 polymer ?
#
loop_
_entity_poly.entity_id
_entity_poly.type
_entity_poly.pdbx_seq_one_letter_code
_entity_poly.pdbx_strand_id
1 'polypeptide(L)'
;MSNQDEQIAQFMLSAVERQFSLHDLKQHTFSFIQYKKKEGFSFANLTKIHYEMFGGEEHSDIYQACAAVEIMILALDIFDDLQDQDALDKPWCDTQQAISMNIATGLLMLSMEMLSNTTFEESRKRDAIQYMNQQVLKAVQGQHQDLQQQIKTEDDYLQMVQNKSGSLMACACLVGVSLVTPDNHEQVIEYATNFGIAAQIQNDLQDVLRGDTKNDLLYKKLTLPVLKLLEENNDHAQWIRDYYNDLVEKQFIYENKVELLDWIRNSSSIMYVQVLKRVYQRKTIQQIKEIDTNSKMRHKLMQLIEQI
;
A
#
# COMPACT_ATOMS: atom_id res chain seq x y z
N MET A 1 -2.58 1.87 19.66
CA MET A 1 -1.46 0.98 19.30
C MET A 1 -1.69 -0.35 19.98
N SER A 2 -1.69 -1.45 19.24
CA SER A 2 -2.01 -2.78 19.77
C SER A 2 -0.76 -3.44 20.38
N ASN A 3 -0.94 -4.41 21.28
CA ASN A 3 0.19 -5.21 21.81
C ASN A 3 0.96 -5.94 20.68
N GLN A 4 0.25 -6.30 19.60
CA GLN A 4 0.84 -6.92 18.40
C GLN A 4 1.78 -5.95 17.67
N ASP A 5 1.41 -4.67 17.51
CA ASP A 5 2.28 -3.68 16.84
C ASP A 5 3.57 -3.47 17.62
N GLU A 6 3.50 -3.52 18.95
CA GLU A 6 4.66 -3.41 19.83
C GLU A 6 5.66 -4.54 19.60
N GLN A 7 5.16 -5.78 19.49
CA GLN A 7 5.98 -6.96 19.21
C GLN A 7 6.59 -6.90 17.81
N ILE A 8 5.81 -6.55 16.80
CA ILE A 8 6.30 -6.40 15.41
C ILE A 8 7.41 -5.35 15.37
N ALA A 9 7.19 -4.17 15.96
CA ALA A 9 8.20 -3.11 16.01
C ALA A 9 9.48 -3.58 16.72
N GLN A 10 9.35 -4.35 17.80
CA GLN A 10 10.50 -4.91 18.51
C GLN A 10 11.32 -5.84 17.59
N PHE A 11 10.68 -6.70 16.80
CA PHE A 11 11.40 -7.52 15.81
C PHE A 11 12.12 -6.67 14.76
N MET A 12 11.46 -5.62 14.23
CA MET A 12 12.07 -4.72 13.24
C MET A 12 13.30 -4.02 13.81
N LEU A 13 13.17 -3.39 14.98
CA LEU A 13 14.27 -2.69 15.67
C LEU A 13 15.41 -3.64 16.03
N SER A 14 15.10 -4.85 16.51
CA SER A 14 16.11 -5.86 16.86
C SER A 14 16.85 -6.39 15.63
N ALA A 15 16.20 -6.46 14.47
CA ALA A 15 16.85 -6.84 13.22
C ALA A 15 17.84 -5.75 12.76
N VAL A 16 17.43 -4.48 12.80
CA VAL A 16 18.31 -3.34 12.49
C VAL A 16 19.49 -3.26 13.45
N GLU A 17 19.26 -3.45 14.76
CA GLU A 17 20.31 -3.41 15.78
C GLU A 17 21.41 -4.47 15.53
N ARG A 18 21.01 -5.65 15.04
CA ARG A 18 21.92 -6.75 14.72
C ARG A 18 22.67 -6.57 13.40
N GLN A 19 21.97 -6.10 12.36
CA GLN A 19 22.52 -6.11 10.99
C GLN A 19 23.23 -4.83 10.58
N PHE A 20 22.80 -3.68 11.09
CA PHE A 20 23.48 -2.42 10.82
C PHE A 20 24.52 -2.18 11.90
N SER A 21 25.72 -1.72 11.54
CA SER A 21 26.81 -1.49 12.52
C SER A 21 27.07 -0.01 12.78
N LEU A 22 26.78 0.86 11.81
CA LEU A 22 26.99 2.30 11.92
C LEU A 22 25.88 2.96 12.73
N HIS A 23 26.28 3.81 13.69
CA HIS A 23 25.35 4.46 14.62
C HIS A 23 24.31 5.33 13.89
N ASP A 24 24.74 6.19 12.97
CA ASP A 24 23.84 7.11 12.26
C ASP A 24 22.83 6.36 11.39
N LEU A 25 23.28 5.30 10.71
CA LEU A 25 22.41 4.43 9.91
C LEU A 25 21.31 3.79 10.77
N LYS A 26 21.66 3.30 11.98
CA LYS A 26 20.68 2.79 12.95
C LYS A 26 19.69 3.85 13.38
N GLN A 27 20.17 5.04 13.76
CA GLN A 27 19.31 6.11 14.28
C GLN A 27 18.27 6.57 13.25
N HIS A 28 18.67 6.78 11.99
CA HIS A 28 17.72 7.10 10.93
C HIS A 28 16.70 5.97 10.74
N THR A 29 17.17 4.73 10.64
CA THR A 29 16.30 3.57 10.43
C THR A 29 15.31 3.38 11.58
N PHE A 30 15.75 3.58 12.83
CA PHE A 30 14.88 3.55 14.01
C PHE A 30 13.82 4.65 13.95
N SER A 31 14.18 5.87 13.57
CA SER A 31 13.22 6.95 13.39
C SER A 31 12.14 6.59 12.36
N PHE A 32 12.53 5.98 11.23
CA PHE A 32 11.59 5.57 10.18
C PHE A 32 10.64 4.47 10.67
N ILE A 33 11.15 3.46 11.37
CA ILE A 33 10.33 2.39 11.97
C ILE A 33 9.36 2.96 13.02
N GLN A 34 9.82 3.88 13.87
CA GLN A 34 8.95 4.51 14.88
C GLN A 34 7.86 5.38 14.25
N TYR A 35 8.15 6.03 13.12
CA TYR A 35 7.13 6.75 12.37
C TYR A 35 6.10 5.77 11.78
N LYS A 36 6.55 4.73 11.08
CA LYS A 36 5.66 3.70 10.50
C LYS A 36 4.76 3.05 11.55
N LYS A 37 5.30 2.79 12.74
CA LYS A 37 4.54 2.25 13.87
C LYS A 37 3.36 3.14 14.29
N LYS A 38 3.47 4.47 14.15
CA LYS A 38 2.37 5.41 14.46
C LYS A 38 1.25 5.33 13.43
N GLU A 39 1.59 5.07 12.17
CA GLU A 39 0.61 4.80 11.10
C GLU A 39 -0.08 3.44 11.28
N GLY A 40 0.64 2.50 11.90
CA GLY A 40 0.19 1.14 12.17
C GLY A 40 0.69 0.14 11.13
N PHE A 41 0.57 -1.15 11.45
CA PHE A 41 1.14 -2.24 10.64
C PHE A 41 0.04 -3.07 9.97
N SER A 42 -0.64 -2.47 9.00
CA SER A 42 -1.78 -3.09 8.30
C SER A 42 -1.37 -4.34 7.52
N PHE A 43 -0.21 -4.32 6.84
CA PHE A 43 0.29 -5.46 6.07
C PHE A 43 0.78 -6.61 6.96
N ALA A 44 1.40 -6.30 8.10
CA ALA A 44 1.67 -7.28 9.14
C ALA A 44 0.39 -7.97 9.64
N ASN A 45 -0.68 -7.21 9.92
CA ASN A 45 -1.96 -7.79 10.34
C ASN A 45 -2.58 -8.68 9.25
N LEU A 46 -2.47 -8.31 7.98
CA LEU A 46 -2.90 -9.16 6.86
C LEU A 46 -2.12 -10.46 6.76
N THR A 47 -0.80 -10.39 6.93
CA THR A 47 0.09 -11.56 6.97
C THR A 47 -0.35 -12.52 8.08
N LYS A 48 -0.56 -12.02 9.30
CA LYS A 48 -1.03 -12.83 10.44
C LYS A 48 -2.41 -13.43 10.21
N ILE A 49 -3.36 -12.65 9.69
CA ILE A 49 -4.71 -13.13 9.39
C ILE A 49 -4.67 -14.30 8.41
N HIS A 50 -3.88 -14.20 7.34
CA HIS A 50 -3.78 -15.28 6.36
C HIS A 50 -3.10 -16.52 6.93
N TYR A 51 -2.04 -16.34 7.72
CA TYR A 51 -1.43 -17.45 8.45
C TYR A 51 -2.45 -18.17 9.34
N GLU A 52 -3.17 -17.46 10.22
CA GLU A 52 -4.16 -18.06 11.11
C GLU A 52 -5.39 -18.62 10.38
N MET A 53 -5.81 -17.96 9.30
CA MET A 53 -6.97 -18.36 8.50
C MET A 53 -6.78 -19.75 7.90
N PHE A 54 -5.57 -20.04 7.44
CA PHE A 54 -5.21 -21.32 6.83
C PHE A 54 -4.70 -22.38 7.81
N GLY A 55 -4.79 -22.11 9.12
CA GLY A 55 -4.49 -23.11 10.16
C GLY A 55 -3.12 -22.97 10.83
N GLY A 56 -2.43 -21.85 10.60
CA GLY A 56 -1.22 -21.52 11.34
C GLY A 56 -1.49 -21.31 12.84
N GLU A 57 -0.66 -21.92 13.68
CA GLU A 57 -0.73 -21.77 15.14
C GLU A 57 0.13 -20.60 15.63
N GLU A 58 -0.33 -19.95 16.70
CA GLU A 58 0.36 -18.80 17.31
C GLU A 58 1.80 -19.18 17.71
N HIS A 59 2.78 -18.49 17.13
CA HIS A 59 4.21 -18.74 17.34
C HIS A 59 5.01 -17.42 17.27
N SER A 60 6.16 -17.33 17.93
CA SER A 60 7.00 -16.11 17.87
C SER A 60 7.37 -15.73 16.43
N ASP A 61 7.58 -16.72 15.59
CA ASP A 61 8.11 -16.51 14.24
C ASP A 61 7.08 -15.91 13.28
N ILE A 62 5.78 -16.04 13.54
CA ILE A 62 4.80 -15.31 12.74
C ILE A 62 4.96 -13.81 12.93
N TYR A 63 5.35 -13.33 14.12
CA TYR A 63 5.63 -11.90 14.35
C TYR A 63 6.90 -11.45 13.63
N GLN A 64 7.92 -12.30 13.53
CA GLN A 64 9.11 -12.02 12.74
C GLN A 64 8.78 -11.95 11.23
N ALA A 65 7.94 -12.85 10.72
CA ALA A 65 7.48 -12.81 9.33
C ALA A 65 6.61 -11.58 9.05
N CYS A 66 5.73 -11.21 9.98
CA CYS A 66 4.95 -9.98 9.92
C CYS A 66 5.85 -8.73 9.88
N ALA A 67 6.88 -8.69 10.73
CA ALA A 67 7.87 -7.61 10.75
C ALA A 67 8.69 -7.54 9.45
N ALA A 68 9.01 -8.69 8.84
CA ALA A 68 9.67 -8.73 7.54
C ALA A 68 8.81 -8.10 6.44
N VAL A 69 7.52 -8.46 6.37
CA VAL A 69 6.58 -7.85 5.41
C VAL A 69 6.47 -6.34 5.65
N GLU A 70 6.36 -5.90 6.89
CA GLU A 70 6.22 -4.47 7.20
C GLU A 70 7.48 -3.66 6.90
N ILE A 71 8.68 -4.23 7.12
CA ILE A 71 9.95 -3.62 6.69
C ILE A 71 10.02 -3.49 5.18
N MET A 72 9.58 -4.51 4.44
CA MET A 72 9.51 -4.45 2.99
C MET A 72 8.57 -3.33 2.53
N ILE A 73 7.39 -3.21 3.13
CA ILE A 73 6.44 -2.12 2.83
C ILE A 73 7.05 -0.76 3.16
N LEU A 74 7.67 -0.59 4.34
CA LEU A 74 8.35 0.64 4.71
C LEU A 74 9.43 1.03 3.68
N ALA A 75 10.21 0.06 3.19
CA ALA A 75 11.21 0.34 2.16
C ALA A 75 10.58 0.84 0.86
N LEU A 76 9.48 0.24 0.42
CA LEU A 76 8.76 0.64 -0.78
C LEU A 76 8.08 2.01 -0.62
N ASP A 77 7.50 2.29 0.55
CA ASP A 77 6.94 3.61 0.86
C ASP A 77 8.03 4.70 0.82
N ILE A 78 9.22 4.44 1.39
CA ILE A 78 10.35 5.37 1.30
C ILE A 78 10.73 5.63 -0.17
N PHE A 79 10.78 4.59 -1.01
CA PHE A 79 11.08 4.79 -2.43
C PHE A 79 9.98 5.59 -3.14
N ASP A 80 8.71 5.26 -2.92
CA ASP A 80 7.54 5.91 -3.51
C ASP A 80 7.51 7.40 -3.14
N ASP A 81 7.59 7.73 -1.85
CA ASP A 81 7.56 9.11 -1.35
C ASP A 81 8.72 9.97 -1.89
N LEU A 82 9.92 9.40 -2.03
CA LEU A 82 11.08 10.12 -2.57
C LEU A 82 10.99 10.29 -4.10
N GLN A 83 10.31 9.39 -4.80
CA GLN A 83 10.06 9.49 -6.25
C GLN A 83 8.98 10.53 -6.54
N ASP A 84 7.91 10.54 -5.74
CA ASP A 84 6.75 11.42 -5.90
C ASP A 84 6.97 12.83 -5.34
N GLN A 85 7.88 13.01 -4.38
CA GLN A 85 8.24 14.28 -3.75
C GLN A 85 7.05 15.02 -3.11
N ASP A 86 6.05 14.28 -2.62
CA ASP A 86 4.79 14.82 -2.09
C ASP A 86 4.63 14.65 -0.56
N ALA A 87 5.43 13.79 0.07
CA ALA A 87 5.36 13.44 1.48
C ALA A 87 6.36 14.20 2.38
N LEU A 88 6.36 15.55 2.31
CA LEU A 88 7.38 16.40 2.97
C LEU A 88 7.46 16.30 4.51
N ASP A 89 6.49 15.71 5.19
CA ASP A 89 6.42 15.61 6.66
C ASP A 89 6.91 14.25 7.20
N LYS A 90 7.37 13.36 6.33
CA LYS A 90 7.89 12.05 6.72
C LYS A 90 9.40 12.12 7.02
N PRO A 91 9.91 11.41 8.05
CA PRO A 91 11.29 11.56 8.49
C PRO A 91 12.35 11.17 7.45
N TRP A 92 11.99 10.32 6.49
CA TRP A 92 12.87 9.97 5.37
C TRP A 92 12.96 11.06 4.28
N CYS A 93 12.01 11.98 4.24
CA CYS A 93 12.05 13.17 3.38
C CYS A 93 12.87 14.31 4.02
N ASP A 94 12.95 14.36 5.35
CA ASP A 94 13.85 15.28 6.08
C ASP A 94 15.32 14.82 6.07
N THR A 95 15.55 13.54 5.80
CA THR A 95 16.89 12.95 5.67
C THR A 95 17.40 13.13 4.24
N GLN A 96 18.72 13.26 4.04
CA GLN A 96 19.29 13.37 2.69
C GLN A 96 18.83 12.18 1.82
N GLN A 97 18.26 12.47 0.64
CA GLN A 97 17.66 11.48 -0.26
C GLN A 97 18.57 10.27 -0.52
N ALA A 98 19.87 10.48 -0.74
CA ALA A 98 20.84 9.41 -0.95
C ALA A 98 20.94 8.44 0.26
N ILE A 99 20.86 8.96 1.48
CA ILE A 99 20.87 8.17 2.71
C ILE A 99 19.56 7.39 2.84
N SER A 100 18.41 8.04 2.62
CA SER A 100 17.10 7.40 2.69
C SER A 100 16.95 6.26 1.67
N MET A 101 17.40 6.46 0.42
CA MET A 101 17.43 5.39 -0.60
C MET A 101 18.35 4.23 -0.21
N ASN A 102 19.52 4.52 0.38
CA ASN A 102 20.43 3.48 0.87
C ASN A 102 19.80 2.69 2.03
N ILE A 103 19.09 3.35 2.95
CA ILE A 103 18.34 2.70 4.03
C ILE A 103 17.25 1.81 3.46
N ALA A 104 16.43 2.31 2.54
CA ALA A 104 15.36 1.55 1.89
C ALA A 104 15.91 0.29 1.18
N THR A 105 17.05 0.41 0.50
CA THR A 105 17.75 -0.74 -0.09
C THR A 105 18.14 -1.78 0.97
N GLY A 106 18.72 -1.34 2.09
CA GLY A 106 19.06 -2.22 3.21
C GLY A 106 17.84 -2.88 3.85
N LEU A 107 16.73 -2.16 3.99
CA LEU A 107 15.47 -2.67 4.51
C LEU A 107 14.87 -3.77 3.62
N LEU A 108 14.90 -3.62 2.29
CA LEU A 108 14.48 -4.68 1.35
C LEU A 108 15.31 -5.96 1.50
N MET A 109 16.62 -5.86 1.70
CA MET A 109 17.45 -7.05 1.94
C MET A 109 17.17 -7.66 3.33
N LEU A 110 16.97 -6.80 4.34
CA LEU A 110 16.68 -7.22 5.70
C LEU A 110 15.35 -7.96 5.82
N SER A 111 14.31 -7.57 5.07
CA SER A 111 13.03 -8.29 5.08
C SER A 111 13.18 -9.75 4.62
N MET A 112 13.91 -9.99 3.53
CA MET A 112 14.16 -11.34 3.03
C MET A 112 14.98 -12.17 4.03
N GLU A 113 16.01 -11.56 4.63
CA GLU A 113 16.83 -12.21 5.64
C GLU A 113 16.02 -12.58 6.89
N MET A 114 15.13 -11.69 7.34
CA MET A 114 14.24 -11.95 8.47
C MET A 114 13.30 -13.13 8.21
N LEU A 115 12.74 -13.26 7.01
CA LEU A 115 11.95 -14.44 6.64
C LEU A 115 12.81 -15.72 6.64
N SER A 116 13.99 -15.67 6.04
CA SER A 116 14.91 -16.82 5.95
C SER A 116 15.34 -17.33 7.33
N ASN A 117 15.47 -16.44 8.31
CA ASN A 117 15.91 -16.73 9.68
C ASN A 117 14.79 -17.21 10.61
N THR A 118 13.58 -17.42 10.12
CA THR A 118 12.51 -18.08 10.89
C THR A 118 12.75 -19.60 10.99
N THR A 119 12.09 -20.25 11.94
CA THR A 119 12.12 -21.70 12.19
C THR A 119 11.05 -22.48 11.43
N PHE A 120 10.26 -21.81 10.58
CA PHE A 120 9.35 -22.48 9.65
C PHE A 120 10.13 -23.42 8.72
N GLU A 121 9.42 -24.41 8.16
CA GLU A 121 9.98 -25.38 7.23
C GLU A 121 10.69 -24.68 6.04
N GLU A 122 11.88 -25.15 5.66
CA GLU A 122 12.71 -24.52 4.62
C GLU A 122 12.03 -24.37 3.26
N SER A 123 11.15 -25.31 2.90
CA SER A 123 10.29 -25.23 1.70
C SER A 123 9.36 -24.02 1.78
N ARG A 124 8.64 -23.87 2.88
CA ARG A 124 7.68 -22.79 3.14
C ARG A 124 8.32 -21.41 3.19
N LYS A 125 9.49 -21.30 3.84
CA LYS A 125 10.26 -20.04 3.86
C LYS A 125 10.67 -19.61 2.47
N ARG A 126 11.13 -20.56 1.66
CA ARG A 126 11.51 -20.32 0.26
C ARG A 126 10.31 -19.87 -0.57
N ASP A 127 9.16 -20.53 -0.42
CA ASP A 127 7.93 -20.16 -1.13
C ASP A 127 7.47 -18.76 -0.73
N ALA A 128 7.46 -18.43 0.56
CA ALA A 128 7.13 -17.09 1.05
C ALA A 128 8.06 -16.00 0.49
N ILE A 129 9.37 -16.24 0.49
CA ILE A 129 10.36 -15.31 -0.10
C ILE A 129 10.18 -15.21 -1.62
N GLN A 130 9.88 -16.32 -2.30
CA GLN A 130 9.63 -16.33 -3.73
C GLN A 130 8.39 -15.51 -4.10
N TYR A 131 7.28 -15.69 -3.38
CA TYR A 131 6.08 -14.87 -3.57
C TYR A 131 6.35 -13.41 -3.25
N MET A 132 7.07 -13.11 -2.16
CA MET A 132 7.49 -11.75 -1.84
C MET A 132 8.23 -11.10 -3.02
N ASN A 133 9.26 -11.75 -3.52
CA ASN A 133 10.05 -11.24 -4.65
C ASN A 133 9.21 -11.05 -5.92
N GLN A 134 8.36 -12.02 -6.26
CA GLN A 134 7.50 -11.94 -7.44
C GLN A 134 6.51 -10.78 -7.36
N GLN A 135 5.89 -10.56 -6.20
CA GLN A 135 4.93 -9.48 -6.03
C GLN A 135 5.61 -8.11 -5.94
N VAL A 136 6.76 -7.99 -5.28
CA VAL A 136 7.55 -6.74 -5.28
C VAL A 136 7.99 -6.37 -6.69
N LEU A 137 8.42 -7.33 -7.50
CA LEU A 137 8.77 -7.08 -8.91
C LEU A 137 7.57 -6.62 -9.76
N LYS A 138 6.35 -7.07 -9.44
CA LYS A 138 5.12 -6.54 -10.06
C LYS A 138 4.81 -5.13 -9.56
N ALA A 139 4.97 -4.88 -8.27
CA ALA A 139 4.80 -3.56 -7.66
C ALA A 139 5.71 -2.51 -8.31
N VAL A 140 6.98 -2.85 -8.54
CA VAL A 140 7.93 -1.98 -9.24
C VAL A 140 7.50 -1.69 -10.68
N GLN A 141 6.89 -2.65 -11.39
CA GLN A 141 6.33 -2.40 -12.72
C GLN A 141 5.14 -1.44 -12.66
N GLY A 142 4.23 -1.63 -11.69
CA GLY A 142 3.12 -0.71 -11.45
C GLY A 142 3.60 0.69 -11.11
N GLN A 143 4.61 0.81 -10.25
CA GLN A 143 5.24 2.09 -9.90
C GLN A 143 5.85 2.78 -11.12
N HIS A 144 6.51 2.02 -12.00
CA HIS A 144 7.06 2.58 -13.23
C HIS A 144 5.97 3.15 -14.14
N GLN A 145 4.83 2.45 -14.26
CA GLN A 145 3.68 2.93 -15.05
C GLN A 145 3.09 4.22 -14.46
N ASP A 146 3.00 4.30 -13.13
CA ASP A 146 2.50 5.46 -12.39
C ASP A 146 3.41 6.69 -12.63
N LEU A 147 4.72 6.54 -12.44
CA LEU A 147 5.72 7.60 -12.64
C LEU A 147 5.80 8.12 -14.08
N GLN A 148 5.47 7.29 -15.07
CA GLN A 148 5.43 7.72 -16.46
C GLN A 148 4.27 8.67 -16.78
N GLN A 149 3.26 8.77 -15.90
CA GLN A 149 2.06 9.59 -16.08
C GLN A 149 1.36 9.33 -17.44
N GLN A 150 1.37 8.08 -17.90
CA GLN A 150 0.76 7.67 -19.18
C GLN A 150 -0.66 7.10 -19.02
N ILE A 151 -1.24 7.20 -17.83
CA ILE A 151 -2.58 6.70 -17.52
C ILE A 151 -3.61 7.61 -18.21
N LYS A 152 -4.35 7.08 -19.19
CA LYS A 152 -5.33 7.86 -19.96
C LYS A 152 -6.76 7.39 -19.79
N THR A 153 -6.91 6.12 -19.45
CA THR A 153 -8.21 5.46 -19.31
C THR A 153 -8.36 4.83 -17.93
N GLU A 154 -9.58 4.52 -17.58
CA GLU A 154 -9.88 3.73 -16.37
C GLU A 154 -9.20 2.35 -16.41
N ASP A 155 -9.13 1.71 -17.56
CA ASP A 155 -8.46 0.42 -17.72
C ASP A 155 -6.94 0.53 -17.48
N ASP A 156 -6.30 1.60 -17.98
CA ASP A 156 -4.88 1.87 -17.69
C ASP A 156 -4.65 2.04 -16.20
N TYR A 157 -5.54 2.79 -15.53
CA TYR A 157 -5.47 3.02 -14.09
C TYR A 157 -5.63 1.71 -13.32
N LEU A 158 -6.67 0.92 -13.62
CA LEU A 158 -6.95 -0.34 -12.94
C LEU A 158 -5.79 -1.33 -13.13
N GLN A 159 -5.19 -1.38 -14.32
CA GLN A 159 -4.03 -2.22 -14.59
C GLN A 159 -2.78 -1.77 -13.82
N MET A 160 -2.54 -0.45 -13.71
CA MET A 160 -1.45 0.12 -12.91
C MET A 160 -1.64 -0.24 -11.43
N VAL A 161 -2.83 0.03 -10.88
CA VAL A 161 -3.15 -0.23 -9.47
C VAL A 161 -3.09 -1.72 -9.13
N GLN A 162 -3.57 -2.58 -10.04
CA GLN A 162 -3.43 -4.03 -9.91
C GLN A 162 -1.97 -4.44 -9.75
N ASN A 163 -1.07 -3.85 -10.54
CA ASN A 163 0.36 -4.14 -10.49
C ASN A 163 1.04 -3.49 -9.28
N LYS A 164 0.68 -2.26 -8.88
CA LYS A 164 1.26 -1.49 -7.77
C LYS A 164 0.73 -1.98 -6.42
N SER A 165 -0.41 -1.49 -5.97
CA SER A 165 -0.96 -1.80 -4.63
C SER A 165 -1.61 -3.18 -4.55
N GLY A 166 -2.22 -3.66 -5.64
CA GLY A 166 -2.82 -4.99 -5.72
C GLY A 166 -1.80 -6.10 -5.44
N SER A 167 -0.63 -6.01 -6.06
CA SER A 167 0.45 -6.99 -5.85
C SER A 167 1.03 -6.95 -4.44
N LEU A 168 1.20 -5.77 -3.82
CA LEU A 168 1.68 -5.65 -2.44
C LEU A 168 0.67 -6.19 -1.42
N MET A 169 -0.62 -5.96 -1.67
CA MET A 169 -1.69 -6.58 -0.88
C MET A 169 -1.63 -8.12 -0.99
N ALA A 170 -1.48 -8.63 -2.22
CA ALA A 170 -1.30 -10.06 -2.46
C ALA A 170 -0.02 -10.60 -1.79
N CYS A 171 1.07 -9.83 -1.79
CA CYS A 171 2.34 -10.19 -1.15
C CYS A 171 2.16 -10.52 0.34
N ALA A 172 1.54 -9.62 1.11
CA ALA A 172 1.32 -9.85 2.54
C ALA A 172 0.45 -11.09 2.80
N CYS A 173 -0.61 -11.26 2.01
CA CYS A 173 -1.50 -12.41 2.12
C CYS A 173 -0.78 -13.73 1.80
N LEU A 174 0.01 -13.75 0.71
CA LEU A 174 0.78 -14.89 0.24
C LEU A 174 1.85 -15.31 1.23
N VAL A 175 2.63 -14.37 1.77
CA VAL A 175 3.64 -14.68 2.79
C VAL A 175 2.99 -15.38 3.99
N GLY A 176 1.82 -14.92 4.44
CA GLY A 176 1.10 -15.56 5.54
C GLY A 176 0.68 -17.01 5.25
N VAL A 177 0.03 -17.24 4.11
CA VAL A 177 -0.49 -18.59 3.76
C VAL A 177 0.62 -19.59 3.41
N SER A 178 1.69 -19.13 2.75
CA SER A 178 2.82 -19.99 2.35
C SER A 178 3.61 -20.56 3.53
N LEU A 179 3.53 -19.90 4.69
CA LEU A 179 4.12 -20.42 5.94
C LEU A 179 3.30 -21.58 6.56
N VAL A 180 2.11 -21.88 6.02
CA VAL A 180 1.21 -22.92 6.53
C VAL A 180 1.07 -24.08 5.55
N THR A 181 0.80 -23.80 4.27
CA THR A 181 0.51 -24.83 3.27
C THR A 181 1.22 -24.54 1.95
N PRO A 182 1.74 -25.56 1.23
CA PRO A 182 2.35 -25.40 -0.09
C PRO A 182 1.33 -25.39 -1.25
N ASP A 183 0.03 -25.33 -0.96
CA ASP A 183 -1.03 -25.39 -1.97
C ASP A 183 -0.98 -24.22 -2.98
N ASN A 184 -1.66 -24.38 -4.12
CA ASN A 184 -1.87 -23.25 -5.04
C ASN A 184 -2.70 -22.15 -4.36
N HIS A 185 -2.18 -20.92 -4.35
CA HIS A 185 -2.80 -19.76 -3.73
C HIS A 185 -3.50 -18.83 -4.73
N GLU A 186 -3.91 -19.32 -5.89
CA GLU A 186 -4.56 -18.51 -6.94
C GLU A 186 -5.79 -17.73 -6.44
N GLN A 187 -6.65 -18.35 -5.64
CA GLN A 187 -7.79 -17.66 -5.02
C GLN A 187 -7.32 -16.52 -4.09
N VAL A 188 -6.26 -16.74 -3.32
CA VAL A 188 -5.65 -15.73 -2.43
C VAL A 188 -5.10 -14.56 -3.24
N ILE A 189 -4.40 -14.85 -4.33
CA ILE A 189 -3.90 -13.83 -5.24
C ILE A 189 -5.06 -12.99 -5.77
N GLU A 190 -6.12 -13.62 -6.25
CA GLU A 190 -7.22 -12.91 -6.90
C GLU A 190 -7.95 -11.96 -5.93
N TYR A 191 -8.40 -12.45 -4.76
CA TYR A 191 -9.14 -11.58 -3.84
C TYR A 191 -8.22 -10.55 -3.18
N ALA A 192 -6.95 -10.89 -2.88
CA ALA A 192 -6.04 -9.93 -2.27
C ALA A 192 -5.67 -8.80 -3.25
N THR A 193 -5.55 -9.13 -4.54
CA THR A 193 -5.37 -8.12 -5.58
C THR A 193 -6.60 -7.21 -5.69
N ASN A 194 -7.81 -7.77 -5.70
CA ASN A 194 -9.05 -6.98 -5.69
C ASN A 194 -9.15 -6.09 -4.44
N PHE A 195 -8.69 -6.59 -3.28
CA PHE A 195 -8.63 -5.79 -2.06
C PHE A 195 -7.66 -4.62 -2.18
N GLY A 196 -6.46 -4.84 -2.74
CA GLY A 196 -5.49 -3.77 -2.97
C GLY A 196 -6.01 -2.70 -3.93
N ILE A 197 -6.75 -3.11 -4.97
CA ILE A 197 -7.44 -2.15 -5.87
C ILE A 197 -8.45 -1.31 -5.11
N ALA A 198 -9.32 -1.92 -4.30
CA ALA A 198 -10.29 -1.17 -3.49
C ALA A 198 -9.61 -0.21 -2.50
N ALA A 199 -8.51 -0.63 -1.88
CA ALA A 199 -7.74 0.19 -0.94
C ALA A 199 -7.09 1.40 -1.64
N GLN A 200 -6.54 1.22 -2.84
CA GLN A 200 -5.97 2.33 -3.60
C GLN A 200 -7.04 3.32 -4.06
N ILE A 201 -8.16 2.83 -4.58
CA ILE A 201 -9.29 3.71 -4.94
C ILE A 201 -9.74 4.52 -3.73
N GLN A 202 -9.75 3.93 -2.52
CA GLN A 202 -10.06 4.63 -1.30
C GLN A 202 -9.03 5.71 -0.96
N ASN A 203 -7.74 5.42 -1.08
CA ASN A 203 -6.66 6.39 -0.83
C ASN A 203 -6.77 7.57 -1.79
N ASP A 204 -6.87 7.31 -3.10
CA ASP A 204 -6.98 8.36 -4.13
C ASP A 204 -8.24 9.21 -3.92
N LEU A 205 -9.37 8.58 -3.51
CA LEU A 205 -10.59 9.31 -3.13
C LEU A 205 -10.35 10.23 -1.93
N GLN A 206 -9.68 9.73 -0.88
CA GLN A 206 -9.36 10.54 0.29
C GLN A 206 -8.48 11.72 -0.12
N ASP A 207 -7.42 11.48 -0.89
CA ASP A 207 -6.48 12.53 -1.28
C ASP A 207 -7.15 13.63 -2.10
N VAL A 208 -7.95 13.30 -3.11
CA VAL A 208 -8.69 14.31 -3.89
C VAL A 208 -9.72 15.09 -3.05
N LEU A 209 -10.28 14.49 -2.00
CA LEU A 209 -11.29 15.12 -1.14
C LEU A 209 -10.69 15.93 0.03
N ARG A 210 -9.36 15.89 0.22
CA ARG A 210 -8.68 16.67 1.25
C ARG A 210 -8.80 18.17 0.96
N GLY A 211 -9.05 18.92 2.02
CA GLY A 211 -9.18 20.38 1.97
C GLY A 211 -7.87 21.16 2.06
N ASP A 212 -6.75 20.46 2.22
CA ASP A 212 -5.42 21.05 2.25
C ASP A 212 -4.82 21.16 0.84
N THR A 213 -3.59 21.67 0.76
CA THR A 213 -2.93 22.03 -0.50
C THR A 213 -2.06 20.91 -1.07
N LYS A 214 -2.11 19.71 -0.47
CA LYS A 214 -1.35 18.52 -0.86
C LYS A 214 -2.33 17.43 -1.29
N ASN A 215 -2.80 17.50 -2.53
CA ASN A 215 -3.62 16.44 -3.11
C ASN A 215 -3.16 16.10 -4.53
N ASP A 216 -3.52 14.90 -4.97
CA ASP A 216 -3.18 14.35 -6.29
C ASP A 216 -3.51 15.32 -7.44
N LEU A 217 -4.65 16.00 -7.34
CA LEU A 217 -5.09 16.97 -8.34
C LEU A 217 -4.07 18.09 -8.53
N LEU A 218 -3.55 18.66 -7.43
CA LEU A 218 -2.56 19.74 -7.46
C LEU A 218 -1.18 19.28 -7.93
N TYR A 219 -0.85 18.00 -7.75
CA TYR A 219 0.38 17.38 -8.28
C TYR A 219 0.20 16.82 -9.70
N LYS A 220 -0.95 17.06 -10.34
CA LYS A 220 -1.30 16.55 -11.67
C LYS A 220 -1.25 15.02 -11.78
N LYS A 221 -1.43 14.29 -10.66
CA LYS A 221 -1.50 12.82 -10.69
C LYS A 221 -2.81 12.38 -11.34
N LEU A 222 -2.72 11.40 -12.24
CA LEU A 222 -3.85 10.88 -13.02
C LEU A 222 -4.53 9.70 -12.31
N THR A 223 -4.97 9.93 -11.07
CA THR A 223 -5.74 8.95 -10.30
C THR A 223 -7.17 8.84 -10.83
N LEU A 224 -7.87 7.76 -10.50
CA LEU A 224 -9.22 7.53 -11.02
C LEU A 224 -10.22 8.66 -10.70
N PRO A 225 -10.28 9.23 -9.48
CA PRO A 225 -11.09 10.42 -9.22
C PRO A 225 -10.77 11.58 -10.17
N VAL A 226 -9.49 11.87 -10.39
CA VAL A 226 -9.05 12.95 -11.28
C VAL A 226 -9.46 12.68 -12.73
N LEU A 227 -9.22 11.48 -13.24
CA LEU A 227 -9.62 11.08 -14.60
C LEU A 227 -11.12 11.31 -14.82
N LYS A 228 -11.96 10.87 -13.86
CA LYS A 228 -13.41 11.05 -13.97
C LYS A 228 -13.86 12.50 -13.82
N LEU A 229 -13.20 13.30 -12.99
CA LEU A 229 -13.49 14.75 -12.90
C LEU A 229 -13.14 15.47 -14.22
N LEU A 230 -12.05 15.09 -14.88
CA LEU A 230 -11.62 15.64 -16.17
C LEU A 230 -12.58 15.30 -17.33
N GLU A 231 -13.33 14.20 -17.22
CA GLU A 231 -14.36 13.78 -18.19
C GLU A 231 -15.67 14.60 -18.08
N GLU A 232 -15.91 15.31 -16.97
CA GLU A 232 -17.16 16.07 -16.80
C GLU A 232 -17.23 17.31 -17.72
N ASN A 233 -18.43 17.61 -18.21
CA ASN A 233 -18.71 18.74 -19.10
C ASN A 233 -19.28 19.94 -18.34
N ASN A 234 -18.47 20.60 -17.51
CA ASN A 234 -18.80 21.83 -16.79
C ASN A 234 -17.57 22.74 -16.60
N ASP A 235 -17.80 23.94 -16.06
CA ASP A 235 -16.76 24.97 -15.90
C ASP A 235 -15.66 24.55 -14.92
N HIS A 236 -15.99 23.87 -13.81
CA HIS A 236 -14.99 23.41 -12.84
C HIS A 236 -14.06 22.34 -13.43
N ALA A 237 -14.62 21.40 -14.19
CA ALA A 237 -13.81 20.44 -14.94
C ALA A 237 -12.93 21.14 -15.99
N GLN A 238 -13.43 22.22 -16.60
CA GLN A 238 -12.63 23.04 -17.52
C GLN A 238 -11.48 23.74 -16.80
N TRP A 239 -11.68 24.25 -15.59
CA TRP A 239 -10.60 24.83 -14.77
C TRP A 239 -9.47 23.84 -14.51
N ILE A 240 -9.81 22.59 -14.19
CA ILE A 240 -8.81 21.53 -13.99
C ILE A 240 -8.11 21.21 -15.31
N ARG A 241 -8.85 21.07 -16.43
CA ARG A 241 -8.24 20.86 -17.76
C ARG A 241 -7.29 21.99 -18.13
N ASP A 242 -7.67 23.23 -17.90
CA ASP A 242 -6.82 24.40 -18.18
C ASP A 242 -5.56 24.38 -17.29
N TYR A 243 -5.69 23.99 -16.02
CA TYR A 243 -4.54 23.84 -15.13
C TYR A 243 -3.60 22.73 -15.59
N TYR A 244 -4.15 21.59 -16.02
CA TYR A 244 -3.36 20.45 -16.49
C TYR A 244 -2.62 20.78 -17.79
N ASN A 245 -3.21 21.61 -18.65
CA ASN A 245 -2.62 22.12 -19.90
C ASN A 245 -1.76 23.39 -19.73
N ASP A 246 -1.46 23.81 -18.50
CA ASP A 246 -0.66 25.00 -18.18
C ASP A 246 -1.23 26.31 -18.75
N LEU A 247 -2.56 26.36 -18.96
CA LEU A 247 -3.29 27.56 -19.39
C LEU A 247 -3.66 28.46 -18.20
N VAL A 248 -3.74 27.90 -17.00
CA VAL A 248 -3.89 28.64 -15.73
C VAL A 248 -2.85 28.19 -14.72
N GLU A 249 -2.39 29.12 -13.89
CA GLU A 249 -1.40 28.84 -12.85
C GLU A 249 -2.01 28.10 -11.65
N LYS A 250 -1.17 27.38 -10.91
CA LYS A 250 -1.56 26.69 -9.67
C LYS A 250 -2.24 27.63 -8.66
N GLN A 251 -1.86 28.91 -8.66
CA GLN A 251 -2.44 29.94 -7.80
C GLN A 251 -3.95 30.12 -8.03
N PHE A 252 -4.41 29.99 -9.28
CA PHE A 252 -5.84 30.06 -9.60
C PHE A 252 -6.63 28.94 -8.92
N ILE A 253 -6.09 27.71 -8.93
CA ILE A 253 -6.71 26.57 -8.25
C ILE A 253 -6.74 26.80 -6.74
N TYR A 254 -5.69 27.39 -6.17
CA TYR A 254 -5.66 27.71 -4.73
C TYR A 254 -6.67 28.76 -4.31
N GLU A 255 -6.85 29.80 -5.12
CA GLU A 255 -7.81 30.88 -4.86
C GLU A 255 -9.25 30.37 -4.91
N ASN A 256 -9.54 29.43 -5.81
CA ASN A 256 -10.87 28.86 -6.01
C ASN A 256 -11.08 27.50 -5.28
N LYS A 257 -10.17 27.10 -4.39
CA LYS A 257 -10.17 25.75 -3.80
C LYS A 257 -11.46 25.38 -3.07
N VAL A 258 -12.12 26.33 -2.42
CA VAL A 258 -13.33 26.06 -1.62
C VAL A 258 -14.48 25.66 -2.54
N GLU A 259 -14.66 26.43 -3.61
CA GLU A 259 -15.65 26.16 -4.65
C GLU A 259 -15.33 24.86 -5.41
N LEU A 260 -14.06 24.66 -5.77
CA LEU A 260 -13.64 23.44 -6.46
C LEU A 260 -13.88 22.19 -5.61
N LEU A 261 -13.56 22.23 -4.31
CA LEU A 261 -13.78 21.11 -3.40
C LEU A 261 -15.27 20.82 -3.17
N ASP A 262 -16.10 21.85 -3.13
CA ASP A 262 -17.55 21.67 -3.03
C ASP A 262 -18.11 20.98 -4.29
N TRP A 263 -17.66 21.39 -5.47
CA TRP A 263 -18.02 20.71 -6.73
C TRP A 263 -17.52 19.26 -6.75
N ILE A 264 -16.24 19.01 -6.44
CA ILE A 264 -15.66 17.65 -6.40
C ILE A 264 -16.51 16.74 -5.50
N ARG A 265 -16.81 17.16 -4.27
CA ARG A 265 -17.59 16.38 -3.30
C ARG A 265 -18.98 16.01 -3.78
N ASN A 266 -19.60 16.88 -4.59
CA ASN A 266 -20.96 16.69 -5.11
C ASN A 266 -21.00 16.14 -6.54
N SER A 267 -19.83 15.90 -7.16
CA SER A 267 -19.72 15.44 -8.54
C SER A 267 -20.24 14.01 -8.73
N SER A 268 -20.80 13.76 -9.91
CA SER A 268 -21.21 12.41 -10.32
C SER A 268 -20.01 11.48 -10.48
N SER A 269 -18.86 12.04 -10.84
CA SER A 269 -17.58 11.33 -10.94
C SER A 269 -17.10 10.76 -9.61
N ILE A 270 -17.17 11.53 -8.51
CA ILE A 270 -16.81 10.97 -7.18
C ILE A 270 -17.79 9.88 -6.74
N MET A 271 -19.10 10.04 -7.02
CA MET A 271 -20.07 8.96 -6.74
C MET A 271 -19.76 7.69 -7.53
N TYR A 272 -19.39 7.81 -8.81
CA TYR A 272 -18.99 6.67 -9.64
C TYR A 272 -17.80 5.92 -9.02
N VAL A 273 -16.74 6.65 -8.64
CA VAL A 273 -15.54 6.04 -8.06
C VAL A 273 -15.82 5.35 -6.73
N GLN A 274 -16.70 5.93 -5.89
CA GLN A 274 -17.17 5.28 -4.66
C GLN A 274 -17.93 3.97 -4.93
N VAL A 275 -18.75 3.93 -5.99
CA VAL A 275 -19.45 2.70 -6.41
C VAL A 275 -18.45 1.67 -6.91
N LEU A 276 -17.47 2.05 -7.74
CA LEU A 276 -16.45 1.13 -8.24
C LEU A 276 -15.63 0.52 -7.10
N LYS A 277 -15.24 1.33 -6.10
CA LYS A 277 -14.60 0.84 -4.87
C LYS A 277 -15.44 -0.28 -4.23
N ARG A 278 -16.75 -0.03 -4.05
CA ARG A 278 -17.68 -1.01 -3.45
C ARG A 278 -17.83 -2.27 -4.28
N VAL A 279 -17.75 -2.19 -5.61
CA VAL A 279 -17.76 -3.36 -6.49
C VAL A 279 -16.56 -4.26 -6.17
N TYR A 280 -15.35 -3.71 -6.09
CA TYR A 280 -14.16 -4.48 -5.72
C TYR A 280 -14.24 -5.05 -4.30
N GLN A 281 -14.70 -4.26 -3.30
CA GLN A 281 -14.92 -4.76 -1.94
C GLN A 281 -15.87 -5.96 -1.91
N ARG A 282 -17.00 -5.88 -2.62
CA ARG A 282 -18.00 -6.96 -2.67
C ARG A 282 -17.48 -8.19 -3.40
N LYS A 283 -16.75 -8.01 -4.50
CA LYS A 283 -16.09 -9.09 -5.23
C LYS A 283 -15.12 -9.83 -4.30
N THR A 284 -14.23 -9.11 -3.61
CA THR A 284 -13.30 -9.68 -2.63
C THR A 284 -14.02 -10.45 -1.52
N ILE A 285 -15.05 -9.87 -0.91
CA ILE A 285 -15.81 -10.52 0.16
C ILE A 285 -16.51 -11.79 -0.32
N GLN A 286 -17.04 -11.80 -1.54
CA GLN A 286 -17.67 -12.99 -2.12
C GLN A 286 -16.64 -14.11 -2.29
N GLN A 287 -15.46 -13.81 -2.83
CA GLN A 287 -14.39 -14.78 -3.02
C GLN A 287 -13.92 -15.38 -1.69
N ILE A 288 -13.76 -14.57 -0.64
CA ILE A 288 -13.36 -15.06 0.69
C ILE A 288 -14.39 -16.01 1.31
N LYS A 289 -15.69 -15.80 1.05
CA LYS A 289 -16.76 -16.68 1.57
C LYS A 289 -16.70 -18.09 0.99
N GLU A 290 -16.21 -18.23 -0.24
CA GLU A 290 -16.13 -19.50 -0.96
C GLU A 290 -14.96 -20.39 -0.48
N ILE A 291 -14.01 -19.83 0.28
CA ILE A 291 -12.83 -20.54 0.78
C ILE A 291 -13.16 -21.29 2.07
N ASP A 292 -12.91 -22.60 2.11
CA ASP A 292 -13.11 -23.41 3.30
C ASP A 292 -11.93 -23.27 4.29
N THR A 293 -11.96 -22.21 5.10
CA THR A 293 -10.93 -21.87 6.10
C THR A 293 -11.56 -21.41 7.42
N ASN A 294 -10.71 -21.09 8.41
CA ASN A 294 -11.14 -20.63 9.73
C ASN A 294 -12.16 -19.48 9.63
N SER A 295 -13.40 -19.74 10.06
CA SER A 295 -14.52 -18.80 9.90
C SER A 295 -14.34 -17.51 10.68
N LYS A 296 -13.69 -17.56 11.85
CA LYS A 296 -13.40 -16.37 12.67
C LYS A 296 -12.42 -15.45 11.95
N MET A 297 -11.36 -15.99 11.37
CA MET A 297 -10.38 -15.18 10.63
C MET A 297 -10.92 -14.66 9.30
N ARG A 298 -11.71 -15.47 8.57
CA ARG A 298 -12.46 -14.98 7.41
C ARG A 298 -13.36 -13.79 7.77
N HIS A 299 -14.08 -13.87 8.89
CA HIS A 299 -14.94 -12.76 9.34
C HIS A 299 -14.12 -11.50 9.69
N LYS A 300 -12.98 -11.66 10.37
CA LYS A 300 -12.07 -10.54 10.66
C LYS A 300 -11.54 -9.89 9.38
N LEU A 301 -11.14 -10.68 8.38
CA LEU A 301 -10.70 -10.18 7.08
C LEU A 301 -11.80 -9.40 6.35
N MET A 302 -13.02 -9.95 6.32
CA MET A 302 -14.17 -9.26 5.71
C MET A 302 -14.48 -7.92 6.40
N GLN A 303 -14.40 -7.85 7.73
CA GLN A 303 -14.59 -6.59 8.47
C GLN A 303 -13.54 -5.54 8.09
N LEU A 304 -12.27 -5.93 7.91
CA LEU A 304 -11.22 -5.02 7.46
C LEU A 304 -11.50 -4.47 6.05
N ILE A 305 -11.97 -5.34 5.16
CA ILE A 305 -12.33 -4.94 3.78
C ILE A 305 -13.52 -3.98 3.78
N GLU A 306 -14.49 -4.13 4.69
CA GLU A 306 -15.63 -3.22 4.80
C GLU A 306 -15.29 -1.85 5.42
N GLN A 307 -14.16 -1.74 6.11
CA GLN A 307 -13.72 -0.51 6.78
C GLN A 307 -12.95 0.47 5.87
N ILE A 308 -12.45 0.00 4.73
CA ILE A 308 -11.85 0.88 3.71
C ILE A 308 -12.94 1.59 2.88
#